data_AF-A0A949UMJ7-F1
#
_entry.id   AF-A0A949UMJ7-F1
#
_cell.length_a   1.000
_cell.length_b   1.000
_cell.length_c   1.000
_cell.angle_alpha   90.00
_cell.angle_beta   90.00
_cell.angle_gamma   90.00
#
_symmetry.space_group_name_H-M   'P 1'
#
loop_
_entity.id
_entity.type
_entity.pdbx_description
1 polymer ?
#
loop_
_entity_poly.entity_id
_entity_poly.type
_entity_poly.pdbx_seq_one_letter_code
_entity_poly.pdbx_strand_id
1 'polypeptide(L)'
;DNQKFCHDCGTTLKGVTDPTERVDEVSTDDAHLPAVGDLPTAEIVPREPLPEPVWAAPATADPTEETDLVTASNTTTEIVATQVSTTEELPAVFDGHDDLGDLGEPAPLREPFQLRLILVLAVLGAVAVLMTIAADITDIRTTRPTSGITTGVSTLDEFGSNLAAAALFGSAVMLLGGVLACYGLRWGAGLAGGAGLALFGWAALVIGLAEFPIAVAESITRASTEAFTLKVTRDLGWWLIAGVGVVGALVFISSLRSFRSTSRVALNPWIAAVGAVSMVVLAAGPLVPVGAAQFADNFRSPNASIDLPTVYFAGRLAQVGLIAAAGVIGLLIVRSYGLGLAVGGISVSLWLWFTSLAETGDHPVGIADRNPGSLDTVPHGVTTLGMVLSIALLAGAAVFASVQLQRSNTVHGNGS
;
A
#
# COMPACT_ATOMS: atom_id res chain seq x y z
N ASP A 1 -20.81 35.81 0.46
CA ASP A 1 -21.58 35.83 1.72
C ASP A 1 -21.46 34.50 2.44
N ASN A 2 -20.72 34.48 3.56
CA ASN A 2 -20.44 33.31 4.40
C ASN A 2 -21.72 32.79 5.08
N GLN A 3 -22.51 31.96 4.40
CA GLN A 3 -23.62 31.26 5.02
C GLN A 3 -23.10 30.05 5.82
N LYS A 4 -23.41 30.03 7.11
CA LYS A 4 -23.14 28.89 8.00
C LYS A 4 -24.39 28.03 8.09
N PHE A 5 -24.21 26.72 7.98
CA PHE A 5 -25.28 25.73 8.10
C PHE A 5 -25.17 25.02 9.46
N CYS A 6 -26.32 24.67 10.04
CA CYS A 6 -26.34 23.80 11.22
C CYS A 6 -26.05 22.36 10.78
N HIS A 7 -25.03 21.74 11.38
CA HIS A 7 -24.53 20.43 10.97
C HIS A 7 -25.46 19.27 11.36
N ASP A 8 -26.36 19.48 12.33
CA ASP A 8 -27.27 18.45 12.84
C ASP A 8 -28.65 18.44 12.18
N CYS A 9 -29.13 19.58 11.67
CA CYS A 9 -30.50 19.68 11.13
C CYS A 9 -30.61 20.27 9.71
N GLY A 10 -29.51 20.70 9.10
CA GLY A 10 -29.47 21.11 7.70
C GLY A 10 -30.22 22.42 7.36
N THR A 11 -30.70 23.17 8.35
CA THR A 11 -31.37 24.45 8.12
C THR A 11 -30.38 25.63 8.04
N THR A 12 -30.74 26.64 7.24
CA THR A 12 -29.93 27.85 7.03
C THR A 12 -30.01 28.78 8.24
N LEU A 13 -28.88 29.11 8.88
CA LEU A 13 -28.81 30.03 10.03
C LEU A 13 -28.84 31.51 9.60
N LYS A 14 -29.78 31.87 8.71
CA LYS A 14 -29.89 33.24 8.23
C LYS A 14 -30.58 34.10 9.29
N GLY A 15 -29.78 34.81 10.09
CA GLY A 15 -30.26 35.80 11.08
C GLY A 15 -30.00 35.45 12.55
N VAL A 16 -29.39 34.30 12.86
CA VAL A 16 -29.06 33.91 14.25
C VAL A 16 -27.70 34.48 14.62
N THR A 17 -27.67 35.47 15.51
CA THR A 17 -26.43 36.15 15.94
C THR A 17 -25.94 35.76 17.34
N ASP A 18 -26.71 34.96 18.09
CA ASP A 18 -26.36 34.48 19.44
C ASP A 18 -26.43 32.94 19.52
N PRO A 19 -25.34 32.24 19.86
CA PRO A 19 -25.30 30.77 19.96
C PRO A 19 -26.08 30.19 21.16
N THR A 20 -26.74 31.02 21.99
CA THR A 20 -27.58 30.56 23.11
C THR A 20 -29.08 30.69 22.87
N GLU A 21 -29.48 31.20 21.70
CA GLU A 21 -30.90 31.36 21.33
C GLU A 21 -31.52 29.98 21.00
N ARG A 22 -32.63 29.63 21.66
CA ARG A 22 -33.37 28.39 21.37
C ARG A 22 -34.12 28.55 20.05
N VAL A 23 -33.86 27.64 19.11
CA VAL A 23 -34.65 27.50 17.88
C VAL A 23 -35.98 26.85 18.25
N ASP A 24 -37.09 27.53 17.96
CA ASP A 24 -38.42 26.96 18.18
C ASP A 24 -38.62 25.71 17.30
N GLU A 25 -38.92 24.58 17.93
CA GLU A 25 -39.33 23.36 17.23
C GLU A 25 -40.64 23.65 16.49
N VAL A 26 -40.61 23.54 15.16
CA VAL A 26 -41.82 23.51 14.35
C VAL A 26 -42.56 22.21 14.68
N SER A 27 -43.66 22.32 15.44
CA SER A 27 -44.60 21.23 15.68
C SER A 27 -45.07 20.64 14.33
N THR A 28 -44.86 19.34 14.17
CA THR A 28 -45.25 18.54 12.99
C THR A 28 -46.63 17.91 13.18
N ASP A 29 -47.62 18.69 13.63
CA ASP A 29 -48.97 18.18 13.89
C ASP A 29 -49.93 18.25 12.68
N ASP A 30 -49.50 18.67 11.48
CA ASP A 30 -50.40 18.85 10.33
C ASP A 30 -49.97 18.15 9.01
N ALA A 31 -49.15 17.10 9.08
CA ALA A 31 -48.89 16.25 7.91
C ALA A 31 -49.81 15.02 7.91
N HIS A 32 -50.89 15.08 7.11
CA HIS A 32 -51.75 13.94 6.80
C HIS A 32 -50.94 12.88 6.01
N LEU A 33 -50.23 12.00 6.72
CA LEU A 33 -49.55 10.85 6.13
C LEU A 33 -50.58 9.76 5.78
N PRO A 34 -50.52 9.14 4.59
CA PRO A 34 -51.42 8.04 4.25
C PRO A 34 -51.18 6.84 5.17
N ALA A 35 -52.25 6.13 5.52
CA ALA A 35 -52.17 4.96 6.37
C ALA A 35 -51.33 3.87 5.69
N VAL A 36 -50.52 3.14 6.48
CA VAL A 36 -49.61 2.07 6.00
C VAL A 36 -50.34 0.99 5.18
N GLY A 37 -51.66 0.86 5.31
CA GLY A 37 -52.49 -0.06 4.52
C GLY A 37 -52.78 0.37 3.07
N ASP A 38 -52.53 1.62 2.70
CA ASP A 38 -52.81 2.17 1.35
C ASP A 38 -51.58 2.15 0.42
N LEU A 39 -50.44 1.63 0.89
CA LEU A 39 -49.25 1.45 0.07
C LEU A 39 -49.43 0.24 -0.87
N PRO A 40 -49.20 0.37 -2.19
CA PRO A 40 -49.30 -0.74 -3.11
C PRO A 40 -48.26 -1.81 -2.76
N THR A 41 -48.74 -2.96 -2.27
CA THR A 41 -47.91 -4.15 -2.07
C THR A 41 -47.67 -4.81 -3.42
N ALA A 42 -46.49 -4.56 -3.99
CA ALA A 42 -46.02 -5.36 -5.12
C ALA A 42 -45.64 -6.75 -4.60
N GLU A 43 -46.37 -7.78 -5.02
CA GLU A 43 -46.04 -9.18 -4.76
C GLU A 43 -44.72 -9.50 -5.45
N ILE A 44 -43.66 -9.69 -4.66
CA ILE A 44 -42.34 -10.07 -5.16
C ILE A 44 -42.40 -11.58 -5.46
N VAL A 45 -42.61 -11.92 -6.73
CA VAL A 45 -42.46 -13.31 -7.21
C VAL A 45 -40.98 -13.71 -7.07
N PRO A 46 -40.64 -14.77 -6.33
CA PRO A 46 -39.27 -15.25 -6.24
C PRO A 46 -38.74 -15.61 -7.64
N ARG A 47 -37.63 -15.00 -8.06
CA ARG A 47 -36.92 -15.46 -9.27
C ARG A 47 -36.37 -16.86 -9.00
N GLU A 48 -36.52 -17.75 -9.97
CA GLU A 48 -35.93 -19.09 -9.93
C GLU A 48 -34.43 -19.00 -9.63
N PRO A 49 -33.89 -19.86 -8.75
CA PRO A 49 -32.47 -19.86 -8.43
C PRO A 49 -31.65 -20.14 -9.69
N LEU A 50 -30.63 -19.29 -9.91
CA LEU A 50 -29.65 -19.49 -10.97
C LEU A 50 -28.99 -20.86 -10.81
N PRO A 51 -28.82 -21.65 -11.89
CA PRO A 51 -28.14 -22.94 -11.81
C PRO A 51 -26.70 -22.74 -11.31
N GLU A 52 -26.30 -23.57 -10.33
CA GLU A 52 -24.98 -23.51 -9.75
C GLU A 52 -23.89 -23.75 -10.82
N PRO A 53 -22.79 -22.98 -10.79
CA PRO A 53 -21.73 -23.16 -11.75
C PRO A 53 -20.93 -24.45 -11.45
N VAL A 54 -20.57 -25.17 -12.53
CA VAL A 54 -19.98 -26.53 -12.54
C VAL A 54 -18.70 -26.69 -11.68
N TRP A 55 -18.08 -25.59 -11.26
CA TRP A 55 -16.87 -25.62 -10.42
C TRP A 55 -17.14 -25.82 -8.92
N ALA A 56 -18.40 -25.82 -8.47
CA ALA A 56 -18.77 -26.00 -7.06
C ALA A 56 -18.92 -27.49 -6.63
N ALA A 57 -18.75 -28.44 -7.54
CA ALA A 57 -18.75 -29.87 -7.18
C ALA A 57 -17.38 -30.29 -6.62
N PRO A 58 -17.31 -30.90 -5.41
CA PRO A 58 -16.07 -31.47 -4.91
C PRO A 58 -15.65 -32.63 -5.82
N ALA A 59 -14.41 -32.57 -6.32
CA ALA A 59 -13.83 -33.67 -7.09
C ALA A 59 -13.75 -34.92 -6.20
N THR A 60 -14.57 -35.93 -6.52
CA THR A 60 -14.44 -37.29 -6.01
C THR A 60 -13.10 -37.85 -6.46
N ALA A 61 -12.19 -38.02 -5.50
CA ALA A 61 -11.01 -38.85 -5.67
C ALA A 61 -11.45 -40.32 -5.68
N ASP A 62 -10.97 -41.09 -6.65
CA ASP A 62 -10.78 -42.53 -6.49
C ASP A 62 -9.48 -42.98 -7.19
N PRO A 63 -8.69 -43.91 -6.58
CA PRO A 63 -7.36 -44.27 -7.02
C PRO A 63 -7.32 -45.65 -7.68
N THR A 64 -6.68 -45.81 -8.85
CA THR A 64 -6.14 -47.10 -9.30
C THR A 64 -5.32 -46.92 -10.57
N GLU A 65 -4.02 -47.22 -10.52
CA GLU A 65 -3.30 -48.07 -11.49
C GLU A 65 -1.82 -48.24 -11.06
N GLU A 66 -1.53 -49.40 -10.44
CA GLU A 66 -0.29 -50.17 -10.67
C GLU A 66 -0.26 -50.57 -12.16
N THR A 67 0.83 -50.80 -12.89
CA THR A 67 2.06 -51.62 -12.74
C THR A 67 2.96 -51.19 -13.94
N ASP A 68 4.29 -51.29 -14.04
CA ASP A 68 5.10 -52.51 -14.00
C ASP A 68 6.61 -52.22 -14.13
N LEU A 69 7.40 -53.12 -13.54
CA LEU A 69 8.87 -53.20 -13.60
C LEU A 69 9.37 -53.73 -14.94
N VAL A 70 10.52 -53.23 -15.43
CA VAL A 70 11.45 -54.03 -16.22
C VAL A 70 12.89 -53.84 -15.74
N THR A 71 13.45 -54.94 -15.26
CA THR A 71 14.85 -55.20 -14.93
C THR A 71 15.66 -55.47 -16.20
N ALA A 72 16.88 -54.92 -16.30
CA ALA A 72 17.94 -55.52 -17.11
C ALA A 72 19.31 -55.26 -16.46
N SER A 73 19.86 -56.32 -15.85
CA SER A 73 21.27 -56.43 -15.48
C SER A 73 22.12 -56.68 -16.74
N ASN A 74 23.33 -56.14 -16.77
CA ASN A 74 24.48 -56.82 -17.37
C ASN A 74 25.76 -56.45 -16.61
N THR A 75 26.46 -57.50 -16.20
CA THR A 75 27.74 -57.53 -15.48
C THR A 75 28.88 -57.77 -16.48
N THR A 76 30.14 -57.69 -15.99
CA THR A 76 31.43 -58.23 -16.53
C THR A 76 32.39 -57.12 -17.01
N THR A 77 33.67 -56.99 -16.63
CA THR A 77 34.59 -57.58 -15.62
C THR A 77 35.84 -56.69 -15.55
N GLU A 78 36.31 -56.47 -14.32
CA GLU A 78 37.68 -56.29 -13.79
C GLU A 78 38.91 -56.28 -14.73
N ILE A 79 39.80 -55.27 -14.55
CA ILE A 79 41.26 -55.47 -14.59
C ILE A 79 41.89 -54.75 -13.38
N VAL A 80 42.63 -55.56 -12.62
CA VAL A 80 43.47 -55.27 -11.45
C VAL A 80 44.78 -54.60 -11.84
N ALA A 81 45.24 -53.64 -11.04
CA ALA A 81 46.66 -53.46 -10.76
C ALA A 81 46.85 -53.06 -9.29
N THR A 82 47.54 -53.94 -8.56
CA THR A 82 47.89 -53.83 -7.14
C THR A 82 49.33 -53.32 -6.99
N GLN A 83 49.61 -52.66 -5.86
CA GLN A 83 50.85 -52.63 -5.04
C GLN A 83 51.48 -51.21 -4.85
N VAL A 84 51.97 -50.78 -3.68
CA VAL A 84 52.16 -51.36 -2.33
C VAL A 84 52.54 -50.25 -1.32
N SER A 85 52.12 -50.46 -0.07
CA SER A 85 52.62 -50.05 1.26
C SER A 85 52.83 -48.58 1.72
N THR A 86 52.04 -48.27 2.76
CA THR A 86 52.43 -47.76 4.10
C THR A 86 53.12 -46.40 4.22
N THR A 87 52.43 -45.44 4.83
CA THR A 87 52.77 -44.91 6.16
C THR A 87 51.48 -44.42 6.82
N GLU A 88 51.23 -44.81 8.08
CA GLU A 88 50.24 -44.15 8.94
C GLU A 88 50.65 -42.68 9.08
N GLU A 89 49.94 -41.77 8.43
CA GLU A 89 49.91 -40.37 8.82
C GLU A 89 48.49 -40.02 9.27
N LEU A 90 48.41 -39.48 10.48
CA LEU A 90 47.20 -38.93 11.09
C LEU A 90 46.45 -38.02 10.10
N PRO A 91 45.11 -37.94 10.16
CA PRO A 91 44.39 -36.94 9.37
C PRO A 91 44.94 -35.55 9.72
N ALA A 92 45.54 -34.88 8.74
CA ALA A 92 46.00 -33.51 8.88
C ALA A 92 44.79 -32.65 9.27
N VAL A 93 44.77 -32.30 10.55
CA VAL A 93 43.96 -31.24 11.11
C VAL A 93 44.45 -29.95 10.48
N PHE A 94 43.57 -29.24 9.77
CA PHE A 94 43.81 -27.89 9.22
C PHE A 94 44.88 -27.80 8.12
N ASP A 95 44.55 -28.22 6.90
CA ASP A 95 45.18 -27.67 5.70
C ASP A 95 44.42 -26.40 5.30
N GLY A 96 44.85 -25.26 5.84
CA GLY A 96 44.30 -23.93 5.52
C GLY A 96 44.51 -23.48 4.06
N HIS A 97 44.45 -24.40 3.10
CA HIS A 97 44.54 -24.13 1.67
C HIS A 97 43.19 -23.72 1.07
N ASP A 98 42.06 -24.18 1.64
CA ASP A 98 40.72 -23.75 1.23
C ASP A 98 40.34 -22.35 1.79
N ASP A 99 41.00 -21.90 2.85
CA ASP A 99 40.78 -20.56 3.46
C ASP A 99 41.61 -19.44 2.79
N LEU A 100 42.52 -19.77 1.86
CA LEU A 100 43.33 -18.79 1.14
C LEU A 100 42.65 -18.22 -0.11
N GLY A 101 41.49 -18.76 -0.52
CA GLY A 101 40.68 -18.20 -1.60
C GLY A 101 40.05 -16.84 -1.27
N ASP A 102 39.94 -16.49 0.02
CA ASP A 102 39.19 -15.32 0.51
C ASP A 102 40.10 -14.15 0.97
N LEU A 103 41.43 -14.29 0.84
CA LEU A 103 42.42 -13.29 1.34
C LEU A 103 43.00 -12.38 0.25
N GLY A 104 42.46 -12.41 -0.98
CA GLY A 104 43.03 -11.70 -2.13
C GLY A 104 42.12 -10.72 -2.86
N GLU A 105 40.81 -10.64 -2.57
CA GLU A 105 39.96 -9.67 -3.27
C GLU A 105 40.12 -8.26 -2.66
N PRO A 106 40.60 -7.27 -3.43
CA PRO A 106 40.58 -5.89 -2.99
C PRO A 106 39.12 -5.51 -2.67
N ALA A 107 38.92 -4.81 -1.55
CA ALA A 107 37.63 -4.31 -1.08
C ALA A 107 36.72 -3.95 -2.27
N PRO A 108 35.49 -4.48 -2.34
CA PRO A 108 34.74 -4.56 -3.59
C PRO A 108 34.71 -3.18 -4.24
N LEU A 109 35.44 -3.05 -5.37
CA LEU A 109 35.33 -1.86 -6.20
C LEU A 109 33.84 -1.69 -6.49
N ARG A 110 33.28 -0.54 -6.12
CA ARG A 110 31.89 -0.21 -6.43
C ARG A 110 31.67 -0.48 -7.92
N GLU A 111 30.61 -1.22 -8.24
CA GLU A 111 30.27 -1.47 -9.63
C GLU A 111 30.21 -0.12 -10.36
N PRO A 112 30.79 0.00 -11.57
CA PRO A 112 30.64 1.21 -12.37
C PRO A 112 29.15 1.48 -12.60
N PHE A 113 28.78 2.74 -12.75
CA PHE A 113 27.38 3.11 -12.97
C PHE A 113 26.82 2.37 -14.20
N GLN A 114 25.77 1.60 -13.99
CA GLN A 114 25.05 0.91 -15.04
C GLN A 114 23.61 1.39 -15.06
N LEU A 115 23.15 1.92 -16.19
CA LEU A 115 21.77 2.31 -16.37
C LEU A 115 20.88 1.06 -16.28
N ARG A 116 20.07 0.97 -15.22
CA ARG A 116 19.14 -0.14 -14.99
C ARG A 116 17.70 0.29 -15.30
N LEU A 117 16.88 -0.68 -15.73
CA LEU A 117 15.45 -0.46 -16.01
C LEU A 117 14.71 0.19 -14.84
N ILE A 118 15.09 -0.14 -13.60
CA ILE A 118 14.52 0.45 -12.37
C ILE A 118 14.63 1.98 -12.38
N LEU A 119 15.79 2.54 -12.78
CA LEU A 119 15.98 3.99 -12.82
C LEU A 119 15.13 4.63 -13.93
N VAL A 120 15.07 4.00 -15.11
CA VAL A 120 14.24 4.49 -16.23
C VAL A 120 12.77 4.57 -15.81
N LEU A 121 12.25 3.50 -15.21
CA LEU A 121 10.88 3.47 -14.70
C LEU A 121 10.66 4.48 -13.56
N ALA A 122 11.63 4.65 -12.66
CA ALA A 122 11.54 5.63 -11.58
C ALA A 122 11.44 7.07 -12.11
N VAL A 123 12.20 7.40 -13.16
CA VAL A 123 12.11 8.71 -13.85
C VAL A 123 10.74 8.90 -14.49
N LEU A 124 10.23 7.89 -15.21
CA LEU A 124 8.89 7.95 -15.79
C LEU A 124 7.81 8.12 -14.73
N GLY A 125 7.93 7.41 -13.59
CA GLY A 125 7.02 7.54 -12.46
C GLY A 125 7.05 8.93 -11.83
N ALA A 126 8.24 9.52 -11.66
CA ALA A 126 8.37 10.89 -11.15
C ALA A 126 7.77 11.93 -12.11
N VAL A 127 7.97 11.77 -13.42
CA VAL A 127 7.32 12.63 -14.43
C VAL A 127 5.80 12.47 -14.38
N ALA A 128 5.30 11.23 -14.28
CA ALA A 128 3.87 10.98 -14.16
C ALA A 128 3.29 11.65 -12.90
N VAL A 129 3.97 11.57 -11.75
CA VAL A 129 3.58 12.28 -10.52
C VAL A 129 3.52 13.79 -10.74
N LEU A 130 4.54 14.40 -11.36
CA LEU A 130 4.51 15.83 -11.65
C LEU A 130 3.34 16.22 -12.55
N MET A 131 3.02 15.39 -13.54
CA MET A 131 1.87 15.61 -14.42
C MET A 131 0.53 15.43 -13.68
N THR A 132 0.43 14.50 -12.74
CA THR A 132 -0.81 14.33 -11.93
C THR A 132 -1.12 15.56 -11.08
N ILE A 133 -0.11 16.26 -10.58
CA ILE A 133 -0.30 17.44 -9.72
C ILE A 133 -0.88 18.61 -10.50
N ALA A 134 -0.54 18.73 -11.78
CA ALA A 134 -0.99 19.83 -12.63
C ALA A 134 -2.29 19.53 -13.41
N ALA A 135 -2.74 18.27 -13.44
CA ALA A 135 -3.86 17.84 -14.28
C ALA A 135 -5.19 17.82 -13.51
N ASP A 136 -6.28 18.14 -14.22
CA ASP A 136 -7.64 17.95 -13.74
C ASP A 136 -7.94 16.46 -13.60
N ILE A 137 -8.54 16.07 -12.48
CA ILE A 137 -8.81 14.66 -12.15
C ILE A 137 -10.24 14.29 -12.53
N THR A 138 -11.21 15.09 -12.10
CA THR A 138 -12.64 14.87 -12.40
C THR A 138 -13.34 16.18 -12.74
N ASP A 139 -14.32 16.13 -13.64
CA ASP A 139 -15.23 17.24 -13.91
C ASP A 139 -16.67 16.76 -13.72
N ILE A 140 -17.38 17.39 -12.78
CA ILE A 140 -18.78 17.11 -12.47
C ILE A 140 -19.61 18.31 -12.88
N ARG A 141 -20.55 18.11 -13.80
CA ARG A 141 -21.45 19.17 -14.28
C ARG A 141 -22.90 18.74 -14.19
N THR A 142 -23.75 19.68 -13.83
CA THR A 142 -25.20 19.53 -13.89
C THR A 142 -25.82 20.61 -14.77
N THR A 143 -26.96 20.31 -15.41
CA THR A 143 -27.68 21.30 -16.23
C THR A 143 -28.34 22.41 -15.40
N ARG A 144 -28.49 22.20 -14.09
CA ARG A 144 -28.97 23.17 -13.11
C ARG A 144 -28.28 22.96 -11.77
N PRO A 145 -28.07 24.01 -10.96
CA PRO A 145 -27.59 23.86 -9.59
C PRO A 145 -28.50 22.90 -8.81
N THR A 146 -27.90 21.90 -8.18
CA THR A 146 -28.60 20.88 -7.39
C THR A 146 -27.94 20.82 -6.03
N SER A 147 -28.75 20.89 -4.97
CA SER A 147 -28.23 20.84 -3.60
C SER A 147 -27.49 19.51 -3.36
N GLY A 148 -26.33 19.59 -2.71
CA GLY A 148 -25.50 18.42 -2.38
C GLY A 148 -24.59 17.91 -3.52
N ILE A 149 -24.67 18.47 -4.73
CA ILE A 149 -23.73 18.15 -5.82
C ILE A 149 -22.75 19.31 -6.01
N THR A 150 -21.49 19.08 -5.64
CA THR A 150 -20.40 20.01 -5.95
C THR A 150 -20.06 19.88 -7.44
N THR A 151 -20.31 20.95 -8.20
CA THR A 151 -19.99 21.01 -9.63
C THR A 151 -18.70 21.76 -9.89
N GLY A 152 -17.91 21.30 -10.83
CA GLY A 152 -16.66 21.92 -11.22
C GLY A 152 -15.62 20.88 -11.64
N VAL A 153 -14.47 21.41 -12.07
CA VAL A 153 -13.24 20.63 -12.20
C VAL A 153 -12.63 20.48 -10.82
N SER A 154 -12.15 19.28 -10.52
CA SER A 154 -11.45 18.98 -9.27
C SER A 154 -10.02 18.56 -9.52
N THR A 155 -9.12 19.19 -8.78
CA THR A 155 -7.68 18.91 -8.79
C THR A 155 -7.27 18.02 -7.61
N LEU A 156 -6.01 17.59 -7.58
CA LEU A 156 -5.50 16.69 -6.53
C LEU A 156 -5.64 17.26 -5.11
N ASP A 157 -5.49 18.57 -4.97
CA ASP A 157 -5.51 19.28 -3.69
C ASP A 157 -6.90 19.26 -3.04
N GLU A 158 -7.96 19.22 -3.85
CA GLU A 158 -9.35 19.13 -3.37
C GLU A 158 -9.67 17.78 -2.72
N PHE A 159 -8.97 16.71 -3.10
CA PHE A 159 -9.11 15.41 -2.45
C PHE A 159 -8.22 15.27 -1.21
N GLY A 160 -7.20 16.11 -1.09
CA GLY A 160 -6.28 16.09 0.04
C GLY A 160 -5.07 16.98 -0.16
N SER A 161 -4.91 17.97 0.72
CA SER A 161 -3.90 19.03 0.60
C SER A 161 -2.47 18.53 0.70
N ASN A 162 -2.27 17.36 1.31
CA ASN A 162 -0.96 16.72 1.48
C ASN A 162 -0.67 15.62 0.44
N LEU A 163 -1.62 15.26 -0.44
CA LEU A 163 -1.49 14.13 -1.38
C LEU A 163 -0.43 14.38 -2.45
N ALA A 164 -0.37 15.60 -3.00
CA ALA A 164 0.65 15.99 -3.97
C ALA A 164 2.07 15.86 -3.38
N ALA A 165 2.26 16.41 -2.17
CA ALA A 165 3.52 16.33 -1.47
C ALA A 165 3.90 14.88 -1.10
N ALA A 166 2.92 14.04 -0.72
CA ALA A 166 3.14 12.63 -0.44
C ALA A 166 3.64 11.87 -1.68
N ALA A 167 3.05 12.13 -2.85
CA ALA A 167 3.47 11.56 -4.12
C ALA A 167 4.89 12.00 -4.51
N LEU A 168 5.21 13.30 -4.33
CA LEU A 168 6.54 13.82 -4.57
C LEU A 168 7.57 13.16 -3.66
N PHE A 169 7.28 13.03 -2.37
CA PHE A 169 8.15 12.36 -1.41
C PHE A 169 8.39 10.89 -1.80
N GLY A 170 7.34 10.14 -2.11
CA GLY A 170 7.45 8.75 -2.58
C GLY A 170 8.28 8.63 -3.87
N SER A 171 8.05 9.53 -4.84
CA SER A 171 8.79 9.53 -6.11
C SER A 171 10.27 9.89 -5.94
N ALA A 172 10.60 10.80 -5.02
CA ALA A 172 11.98 11.14 -4.68
C ALA A 172 12.72 9.97 -4.04
N VAL A 173 12.06 9.26 -3.12
CA VAL A 173 12.62 8.02 -2.53
C VAL A 173 12.80 6.96 -3.62
N MET A 174 11.82 6.78 -4.50
CA MET A 174 11.92 5.84 -5.62
C MET A 174 13.11 6.15 -6.56
N LEU A 175 13.29 7.42 -6.92
CA LEU A 175 14.42 7.89 -7.72
C LEU A 175 15.77 7.67 -7.03
N LEU A 176 15.86 8.03 -5.75
CA LEU A 176 17.05 7.81 -4.95
C LEU A 176 17.42 6.32 -4.93
N GLY A 177 16.45 5.44 -4.70
CA GLY A 177 16.63 3.99 -4.77
C GLY A 177 17.11 3.53 -6.14
N GLY A 178 16.53 4.06 -7.22
CA GLY A 178 16.91 3.74 -8.60
C GLY A 178 18.35 4.14 -8.91
N VAL A 179 18.79 5.32 -8.47
CA VAL A 179 20.17 5.80 -8.62
C VAL A 179 21.13 4.91 -7.84
N LEU A 180 20.82 4.63 -6.57
CA LEU A 180 21.62 3.74 -5.73
C LEU A 180 21.72 2.34 -6.35
N ALA A 181 20.62 1.81 -6.90
CA ALA A 181 20.61 0.53 -7.59
C ALA A 181 21.55 0.50 -8.81
N CYS A 182 21.75 1.62 -9.50
CA CYS A 182 22.67 1.73 -10.64
C CYS A 182 24.15 1.70 -10.24
N TYR A 183 24.47 2.04 -8.97
CA TYR A 183 25.80 1.86 -8.37
C TYR A 183 26.02 0.47 -7.75
N GLY A 184 25.15 -0.50 -8.06
CA GLY A 184 25.21 -1.83 -7.47
C GLY A 184 24.71 -1.91 -6.02
N LEU A 185 24.19 -0.82 -5.45
CA LEU A 185 23.68 -0.83 -4.08
C LEU A 185 22.31 -1.52 -4.03
N ARG A 186 22.30 -2.75 -3.52
CA ARG A 186 21.13 -3.64 -3.51
C ARG A 186 20.01 -3.16 -2.60
N TRP A 187 20.37 -2.45 -1.52
CA TRP A 187 19.39 -1.77 -0.68
C TRP A 187 18.69 -0.64 -1.45
N GLY A 188 19.36 -0.02 -2.43
CA GLY A 188 18.78 0.94 -3.36
C GLY A 188 17.68 0.32 -4.22
N ALA A 189 17.91 -0.87 -4.78
CA ALA A 189 16.88 -1.58 -5.54
C ALA A 189 15.65 -1.90 -4.69
N GLY A 190 15.86 -2.35 -3.46
CA GLY A 190 14.78 -2.54 -2.49
C GLY A 190 14.02 -1.25 -2.20
N LEU A 191 14.74 -0.16 -1.93
CA LEU A 191 14.18 1.16 -1.64
C LEU A 191 13.35 1.72 -2.81
N ALA A 192 13.83 1.54 -4.05
CA ALA A 192 13.06 1.87 -5.23
C ALA A 192 11.77 1.05 -5.35
N GLY A 193 11.86 -0.28 -5.19
CA GLY A 193 10.71 -1.18 -5.26
C GLY A 193 9.68 -0.90 -4.18
N GLY A 194 10.14 -0.63 -2.95
CA GLY A 194 9.28 -0.31 -1.81
C GLY A 194 8.54 1.00 -2.04
N ALA A 195 9.25 2.04 -2.47
CA ALA A 195 8.65 3.32 -2.81
C ALA A 195 7.68 3.21 -4.00
N GLY A 196 7.96 2.33 -4.97
CA GLY A 196 7.02 1.97 -6.04
C GLY A 196 5.72 1.37 -5.51
N LEU A 197 5.77 0.45 -4.54
CA LEU A 197 4.57 -0.06 -3.87
C LEU A 197 3.84 1.01 -3.06
N ALA A 198 4.58 1.89 -2.40
CA ALA A 198 4.00 3.00 -1.64
C ALA A 198 3.25 3.97 -2.57
N LEU A 199 3.80 4.28 -3.75
CA LEU A 199 3.13 5.08 -4.78
C LEU A 199 1.95 4.37 -5.43
N PHE A 200 2.00 3.04 -5.55
CA PHE A 200 0.82 2.26 -5.95
C PHE A 200 -0.30 2.41 -4.91
N GLY A 201 0.03 2.24 -3.62
CA GLY A 201 -0.94 2.41 -2.54
C GLY A 201 -1.50 3.83 -2.50
N TRP A 202 -0.66 4.83 -2.72
CA TRP A 202 -1.09 6.23 -2.90
C TRP A 202 -2.07 6.37 -4.06
N ALA A 203 -1.74 5.89 -5.25
CA ALA A 203 -2.60 6.00 -6.42
C ALA A 203 -3.96 5.31 -6.20
N ALA A 204 -3.95 4.13 -5.56
CA ALA A 204 -5.17 3.41 -5.21
C ALA A 204 -6.05 4.20 -4.24
N LEU A 205 -5.46 4.83 -3.21
CA LEU A 205 -6.18 5.69 -2.27
C LEU A 205 -6.78 6.91 -3.00
N VAL A 206 -5.99 7.61 -3.81
CA VAL A 206 -6.44 8.83 -4.51
C VAL A 206 -7.57 8.53 -5.48
N ILE A 207 -7.50 7.42 -6.23
CA ILE A 207 -8.61 6.98 -7.08
C ILE A 207 -9.85 6.71 -6.22
N GLY A 208 -9.70 6.04 -5.08
CA GLY A 208 -10.79 5.82 -4.14
C GLY A 208 -11.45 7.12 -3.66
N LEU A 209 -10.66 8.14 -3.35
CA LEU A 209 -11.14 9.46 -2.94
C LEU A 209 -11.82 10.23 -4.09
N ALA A 210 -11.28 10.13 -5.31
CA ALA A 210 -11.85 10.78 -6.49
C ALA A 210 -13.22 10.19 -6.90
N GLU A 211 -13.45 8.90 -6.63
CA GLU A 211 -14.73 8.25 -6.91
C GLU A 211 -15.82 8.62 -5.87
N PHE A 212 -15.45 9.12 -4.69
CA PHE A 212 -16.42 9.47 -3.66
C PHE A 212 -17.43 10.56 -4.10
N PRO A 213 -17.01 11.75 -4.55
CA PRO A 213 -17.96 12.78 -4.99
C PRO A 213 -18.76 12.35 -6.24
N ILE A 214 -18.19 11.50 -7.09
CA ILE A 214 -18.90 10.91 -8.23
C ILE A 214 -20.08 10.05 -7.74
N ALA A 215 -19.81 9.13 -6.83
CA ALA A 215 -20.83 8.24 -6.27
C ALA A 215 -21.93 9.02 -5.54
N VAL A 216 -21.57 10.09 -4.82
CA VAL A 216 -22.53 11.01 -4.19
C VAL A 216 -23.38 11.73 -5.23
N ALA A 217 -22.78 12.28 -6.29
CA ALA A 217 -23.54 12.95 -7.35
C ALA A 217 -24.51 11.98 -8.06
N GLU A 218 -24.07 10.75 -8.35
CA GLU A 218 -24.89 9.72 -8.98
C GLU A 218 -26.02 9.22 -8.06
N SER A 219 -25.80 9.13 -6.75
CA SER A 219 -26.83 8.72 -5.80
C SER A 219 -27.90 9.80 -5.64
N ILE A 220 -27.52 11.07 -5.51
CA ILE A 220 -28.44 12.21 -5.48
C ILE A 220 -29.26 12.28 -6.77
N THR A 221 -28.62 12.08 -7.92
CA THR A 221 -29.31 12.08 -9.21
C THR A 221 -30.35 10.96 -9.32
N ARG A 222 -30.05 9.77 -8.78
CA ARG A 222 -31.01 8.65 -8.73
C ARG A 222 -32.16 8.89 -7.76
N ALA A 223 -31.92 9.60 -6.67
CA ALA A 223 -32.92 9.89 -5.64
C ALA A 223 -33.76 11.16 -5.93
N SER A 224 -33.32 12.01 -6.84
CA SER A 224 -33.98 13.29 -7.11
C SER A 224 -35.29 13.12 -7.88
N THR A 225 -36.29 13.90 -7.48
CA THR A 225 -37.57 14.05 -8.18
C THR A 225 -37.53 15.16 -9.23
N GLU A 226 -36.47 15.95 -9.26
CA GLU A 226 -36.28 17.06 -10.20
C GLU A 226 -35.56 16.61 -11.48
N ALA A 227 -36.03 17.06 -12.64
CA ALA A 227 -35.36 16.78 -13.91
C ALA A 227 -34.09 17.63 -14.08
N PHE A 228 -32.93 16.97 -14.06
CA PHE A 228 -31.65 17.53 -14.48
C PHE A 228 -30.77 16.44 -15.10
N THR A 229 -29.71 16.85 -15.81
CA THR A 229 -28.71 15.93 -16.36
C THR A 229 -27.40 16.08 -15.60
N LEU A 230 -26.87 14.96 -15.12
CA LEU A 230 -25.53 14.85 -14.54
C LEU A 230 -24.55 14.41 -15.64
N LYS A 231 -23.43 15.12 -15.78
CA LYS A 231 -22.29 14.74 -16.60
C LYS A 231 -21.07 14.60 -15.70
N VAL A 232 -20.47 13.42 -15.72
CA VAL A 232 -19.23 13.11 -14.99
C VAL A 232 -18.16 12.73 -16.02
N THR A 233 -16.98 13.34 -15.93
CA THR A 233 -15.80 12.90 -16.69
C THR A 233 -14.64 12.58 -15.76
N ARG A 234 -13.94 11.49 -16.10
CA ARG A 234 -12.63 11.13 -15.54
C ARG A 234 -11.59 11.69 -16.49
N ASP A 235 -10.96 12.77 -16.08
CA ASP A 235 -10.08 13.54 -16.95
C ASP A 235 -8.65 12.95 -16.94
N LEU A 236 -7.71 13.65 -17.58
CA LEU A 236 -6.34 13.16 -17.77
C LEU A 236 -5.66 12.83 -16.43
N GLY A 237 -5.88 13.63 -15.39
CA GLY A 237 -5.30 13.43 -14.06
C GLY A 237 -5.65 12.08 -13.45
N TRP A 238 -6.90 11.63 -13.61
CA TRP A 238 -7.35 10.31 -13.12
C TRP A 238 -6.54 9.17 -13.75
N TRP A 239 -6.34 9.22 -15.07
CA TRP A 239 -5.56 8.20 -15.80
C TRP A 239 -4.06 8.29 -15.51
N LEU A 240 -3.55 9.50 -15.27
CA LEU A 240 -2.16 9.68 -14.85
C LEU A 240 -1.93 9.07 -13.46
N ILE A 241 -2.86 9.20 -12.51
CA ILE A 241 -2.78 8.56 -11.19
C ILE A 241 -2.75 7.03 -11.34
N ALA A 242 -3.64 6.46 -12.16
CA ALA A 242 -3.61 5.04 -12.48
C ALA A 242 -2.25 4.63 -13.10
N GLY A 243 -1.71 5.47 -13.99
CA GLY A 243 -0.39 5.30 -14.59
C GLY A 243 0.75 5.30 -13.56
N VAL A 244 0.72 6.19 -12.57
CA VAL A 244 1.68 6.20 -11.44
C VAL A 244 1.64 4.88 -10.70
N GLY A 245 0.44 4.35 -10.43
CA GLY A 245 0.28 3.03 -9.81
C GLY A 245 0.92 1.92 -10.64
N VAL A 246 0.61 1.85 -11.93
CA VAL A 246 1.18 0.84 -12.85
C VAL A 246 2.71 0.93 -12.88
N VAL A 247 3.27 2.14 -13.02
CA VAL A 247 4.73 2.34 -13.02
C VAL A 247 5.34 1.92 -11.68
N GLY A 248 4.71 2.26 -10.56
CA GLY A 248 5.14 1.83 -9.22
C GLY A 248 5.22 0.31 -9.09
N ALA A 249 4.20 -0.41 -9.57
CA ALA A 249 4.22 -1.88 -9.63
C ALA A 249 5.35 -2.41 -10.54
N LEU A 250 5.57 -1.80 -11.70
CA LEU A 250 6.65 -2.21 -12.61
C LEU A 250 8.04 -1.98 -11.99
N VAL A 251 8.24 -0.89 -11.24
CA VAL A 251 9.48 -0.64 -10.49
C VAL A 251 9.70 -1.74 -9.45
N PHE A 252 8.66 -2.11 -8.69
CA PHE A 252 8.73 -3.23 -7.74
C PHE A 252 9.05 -4.57 -8.41
N ILE A 253 8.36 -4.92 -9.50
CA ILE A 253 8.62 -6.17 -10.23
C ILE A 253 10.06 -6.19 -10.76
N SER A 254 10.54 -5.06 -11.27
CA SER A 254 11.92 -4.90 -11.76
C SER A 254 12.94 -5.05 -10.62
N SER A 255 12.62 -4.56 -9.41
CA SER A 255 13.52 -4.67 -8.25
C SER A 255 13.68 -6.09 -7.73
N LEU A 256 12.71 -6.98 -7.95
CA LEU A 256 12.79 -8.39 -7.53
C LEU A 256 13.99 -9.14 -8.15
N ARG A 257 14.52 -8.69 -9.30
CA ARG A 257 15.73 -9.28 -9.89
C ARG A 257 16.94 -9.18 -8.96
N SER A 258 17.00 -8.16 -8.10
CA SER A 258 18.08 -7.95 -7.14
C SER A 258 17.98 -8.84 -5.89
N PHE A 259 16.91 -9.62 -5.74
CA PHE A 259 16.66 -10.51 -4.61
C PHE A 259 17.62 -11.71 -4.52
N ARG A 260 18.04 -12.26 -5.68
CA ARG A 260 18.62 -13.62 -5.76
C ARG A 260 20.10 -13.78 -5.39
N SER A 261 20.91 -12.73 -5.35
CA SER A 261 22.38 -12.90 -5.38
C SER A 261 23.17 -12.63 -4.07
N THR A 262 22.65 -12.89 -2.86
CA THR A 262 23.48 -12.78 -1.63
C THR A 262 23.32 -13.95 -0.66
N SER A 263 24.45 -14.41 -0.11
CA SER A 263 24.57 -15.43 0.95
C SER A 263 24.54 -14.83 2.38
N ARG A 264 24.91 -13.55 2.58
CA ARG A 264 25.01 -12.93 3.91
C ARG A 264 23.69 -12.32 4.40
N VAL A 265 23.31 -12.69 5.63
CA VAL A 265 22.21 -12.11 6.40
C VAL A 265 22.61 -10.71 6.87
N ALA A 266 21.77 -9.70 6.60
CA ALA A 266 22.11 -8.30 6.89
C ALA A 266 21.51 -7.78 8.22
N LEU A 267 20.61 -8.54 8.84
CA LEU A 267 19.86 -8.09 10.01
C LEU A 267 19.77 -9.18 11.08
N ASN A 268 19.71 -8.79 12.35
CA ASN A 268 19.37 -9.71 13.43
C ASN A 268 17.92 -10.21 13.24
N PRO A 269 17.67 -11.54 13.19
CA PRO A 269 16.33 -12.09 13.01
C PRO A 269 15.28 -11.58 14.00
N TRP A 270 15.69 -11.24 15.23
CA TRP A 270 14.76 -10.66 16.22
C TRP A 270 14.32 -9.24 15.86
N ILE A 271 15.24 -8.41 15.37
CA ILE A 271 14.91 -7.06 14.90
C ILE A 271 14.00 -7.15 13.66
N ALA A 272 14.27 -8.11 12.77
CA ALA A 272 13.42 -8.40 11.62
C ALA A 272 12.00 -8.79 12.05
N ALA A 273 11.87 -9.73 13.00
CA ALA A 273 10.58 -10.22 13.47
C ALA A 273 9.78 -9.14 14.20
N VAL A 274 10.40 -8.42 15.15
CA VAL A 274 9.73 -7.34 15.88
C VAL A 274 9.36 -6.19 14.93
N GLY A 275 10.21 -5.89 13.96
CA GLY A 275 9.89 -4.90 12.92
C GLY A 275 8.75 -5.35 12.01
N ALA A 276 8.69 -6.62 11.62
CA ALA A 276 7.57 -7.14 10.86
C ALA A 276 6.26 -7.02 11.65
N VAL A 277 6.28 -7.29 12.96
CA VAL A 277 5.12 -7.06 13.84
C VAL A 277 4.76 -5.58 13.91
N SER A 278 5.71 -4.66 14.02
CA SER A 278 5.41 -3.23 14.02
C SER A 278 4.78 -2.76 12.70
N MET A 279 5.19 -3.35 11.57
CA MET A 279 4.57 -3.10 10.26
C MET A 279 3.13 -3.62 10.17
N VAL A 280 2.82 -4.76 10.80
CA VAL A 280 1.44 -5.24 10.93
C VAL A 280 0.62 -4.28 11.79
N VAL A 281 1.17 -3.82 12.91
CA VAL A 281 0.49 -2.84 13.79
C VAL A 281 0.23 -1.53 13.04
N LEU A 282 1.20 -1.03 12.29
CA LEU A 282 1.07 0.17 11.46
C LEU A 282 -0.05 0.01 10.41
N ALA A 283 -0.10 -1.14 9.72
CA ALA A 283 -1.12 -1.42 8.72
C ALA A 283 -2.52 -1.65 9.35
N ALA A 284 -2.58 -2.31 10.51
CA ALA A 284 -3.85 -2.55 11.19
C ALA A 284 -4.45 -1.27 11.80
N GLY A 285 -3.61 -0.31 12.20
CA GLY A 285 -4.02 0.92 12.88
C GLY A 285 -5.15 1.69 12.18
N PRO A 286 -5.04 2.01 10.88
CA PRO A 286 -6.11 2.68 10.13
C PRO A 286 -7.42 1.89 10.03
N LEU A 287 -7.41 0.58 10.28
CA LEU A 287 -8.60 -0.28 10.21
C LEU A 287 -9.36 -0.35 11.54
N VAL A 288 -8.78 0.17 12.63
CA VAL A 288 -9.40 0.15 13.96
C VAL A 288 -10.58 1.13 13.98
N PRO A 289 -11.82 0.65 14.22
CA PRO A 289 -12.98 1.54 14.32
C PRO A 289 -12.91 2.39 15.58
N VAL A 290 -13.50 3.59 15.52
CA VAL A 290 -13.58 4.56 16.62
C VAL A 290 -15.04 4.91 16.88
N GLY A 291 -15.38 5.19 18.14
CA GLY A 291 -16.74 5.55 18.53
C GLY A 291 -17.71 4.38 18.36
N ALA A 292 -18.82 4.62 17.65
CA ALA A 292 -19.86 3.62 17.40
C ALA A 292 -19.63 2.80 16.12
N ALA A 293 -18.54 3.05 15.38
CA ALA A 293 -18.25 2.32 14.15
C ALA A 293 -17.87 0.86 14.42
N GLN A 294 -18.11 0.00 13.42
CA GLN A 294 -17.79 -1.41 13.46
C GLN A 294 -16.65 -1.73 12.48
N PHE A 295 -15.96 -2.86 12.70
CA PHE A 295 -14.90 -3.30 11.79
C PHE A 295 -15.43 -3.54 10.35
N ALA A 296 -16.70 -3.91 10.22
CA ALA A 296 -17.36 -4.08 8.92
C ALA A 296 -17.38 -2.79 8.08
N ASP A 297 -17.30 -1.62 8.72
CA ASP A 297 -17.34 -0.30 8.07
C ASP A 297 -16.03 -0.01 7.30
N ASN A 298 -15.03 -0.89 7.39
CA ASN A 298 -13.87 -0.87 6.50
C ASN A 298 -14.15 -1.44 5.10
N PHE A 299 -15.25 -2.17 4.93
CA PHE A 299 -15.56 -2.91 3.69
C PHE A 299 -16.85 -2.49 3.02
N ARG A 300 -17.71 -1.77 3.75
CA ARG A 300 -19.01 -1.32 3.28
C ARG A 300 -19.39 -0.02 3.94
N SER A 301 -20.36 0.67 3.36
CA SER A 301 -20.91 1.86 3.99
C SER A 301 -21.55 1.55 5.35
N PRO A 302 -21.33 2.40 6.37
CA PRO A 302 -21.98 2.29 7.67
C PRO A 302 -23.48 2.59 7.64
N ASN A 303 -24.01 3.31 6.63
CA ASN A 303 -25.43 3.62 6.53
C ASN A 303 -25.96 3.56 5.09
N ALA A 304 -27.26 3.28 4.95
CA ALA A 304 -27.92 3.22 3.63
C ALA A 304 -28.09 4.60 2.97
N SER A 305 -27.86 5.69 3.72
CA SER A 305 -27.99 7.06 3.22
C SER A 305 -26.72 7.60 2.53
N ILE A 306 -25.55 7.02 2.82
CA ILE A 306 -24.27 7.39 2.19
C ILE A 306 -23.70 6.14 1.52
N ASP A 307 -24.04 5.86 0.27
CA ASP A 307 -23.50 4.69 -0.43
C ASP A 307 -22.06 4.95 -0.90
N LEU A 308 -21.08 4.59 -0.07
CA LEU A 308 -19.65 4.70 -0.36
C LEU A 308 -19.26 3.73 -1.48
N PRO A 309 -18.56 4.18 -2.54
CA PRO A 309 -18.24 3.32 -3.67
C PRO A 309 -17.26 2.21 -3.27
N THR A 310 -17.44 1.01 -3.83
CA THR A 310 -16.53 -0.13 -3.60
C THR A 310 -15.07 0.21 -3.91
N VAL A 311 -14.84 1.09 -4.88
CA VAL A 311 -13.51 1.56 -5.26
C VAL A 311 -12.81 2.32 -4.13
N TYR A 312 -13.55 3.08 -3.30
CA TYR A 312 -13.00 3.75 -2.12
C TYR A 312 -12.44 2.74 -1.12
N PHE A 313 -13.24 1.73 -0.75
CA PHE A 313 -12.80 0.68 0.17
C PHE A 313 -11.66 -0.15 -0.40
N ALA A 314 -11.71 -0.48 -1.69
CA ALA A 314 -10.65 -1.20 -2.38
C ALA A 314 -9.33 -0.41 -2.39
N GLY A 315 -9.38 0.90 -2.67
CA GLY A 315 -8.22 1.78 -2.67
C GLY A 315 -7.57 1.88 -1.30
N ARG A 316 -8.40 2.05 -0.26
CA ARG A 316 -7.99 2.09 1.15
C ARG A 316 -7.30 0.79 1.58
N LEU A 317 -7.92 -0.36 1.30
CA LEU A 317 -7.38 -1.67 1.63
C LEU A 317 -6.13 -2.00 0.82
N ALA A 318 -6.06 -1.58 -0.44
CA ALA A 318 -4.87 -1.74 -1.28
C ALA A 318 -3.69 -0.96 -0.69
N GLN A 319 -3.88 0.29 -0.27
CA GLN A 319 -2.82 1.07 0.36
C GLN A 319 -2.29 0.37 1.63
N VAL A 320 -3.19 0.01 2.54
CA VAL A 320 -2.83 -0.66 3.81
C VAL A 320 -2.15 -2.01 3.56
N GLY A 321 -2.70 -2.81 2.64
CA GLY A 321 -2.16 -4.12 2.27
C GLY A 321 -0.76 -4.02 1.66
N LEU A 322 -0.50 -2.99 0.84
CA LEU A 322 0.82 -2.77 0.24
C LEU A 322 1.85 -2.26 1.25
N ILE A 323 1.44 -1.43 2.23
CA ILE A 323 2.30 -1.05 3.36
C ILE A 323 2.70 -2.29 4.16
N ALA A 324 1.72 -3.14 4.50
CA ALA A 324 1.96 -4.40 5.20
C ALA A 324 2.89 -5.31 4.39
N ALA A 325 2.61 -5.51 3.10
CA ALA A 325 3.40 -6.36 2.23
C ALA A 325 4.85 -5.86 2.12
N ALA A 326 5.07 -4.58 1.79
CA ALA A 326 6.40 -4.03 1.64
C ALA A 326 7.20 -4.08 2.96
N GLY A 327 6.56 -3.73 4.08
CA GLY A 327 7.18 -3.74 5.40
C GLY A 327 7.50 -5.13 5.92
N VAL A 328 6.50 -6.01 5.99
CA VAL A 328 6.62 -7.36 6.53
C VAL A 328 7.56 -8.20 5.66
N ILE A 329 7.31 -8.25 4.34
CA ILE A 329 8.18 -9.02 3.43
C ILE A 329 9.58 -8.42 3.45
N GLY A 330 9.71 -7.08 3.41
CA GLY A 330 11.01 -6.42 3.47
C GLY A 330 11.82 -6.82 4.71
N LEU A 331 11.22 -6.76 5.89
CA LEU A 331 11.91 -7.09 7.14
C LEU A 331 12.20 -8.59 7.23
N LEU A 332 11.26 -9.46 6.86
CA LEU A 332 11.42 -10.91 6.92
C LEU A 332 12.40 -11.48 5.89
N ILE A 333 12.75 -10.74 4.84
CA ILE A 333 13.84 -11.13 3.94
C ILE A 333 15.19 -11.13 4.68
N VAL A 334 15.34 -10.36 5.78
CA VAL A 334 16.56 -10.26 6.61
C VAL A 334 17.83 -9.94 5.79
N ARG A 335 17.66 -9.25 4.66
CA ARG A 335 18.75 -8.82 3.76
C ARG A 335 18.66 -7.31 3.50
N SER A 336 19.75 -6.74 3.01
CA SER A 336 19.85 -5.31 2.68
C SER A 336 18.80 -4.85 1.65
N TYR A 337 18.46 -5.71 0.68
CA TYR A 337 17.33 -5.48 -0.23
C TYR A 337 16.01 -5.32 0.54
N GLY A 338 15.75 -6.21 1.49
CA GLY A 338 14.54 -6.21 2.29
C GLY A 338 14.39 -4.97 3.17
N LEU A 339 15.49 -4.51 3.79
CA LEU A 339 15.51 -3.24 4.52
C LEU A 339 15.17 -2.05 3.62
N GLY A 340 15.76 -2.00 2.42
CA GLY A 340 15.39 -1.02 1.42
C GLY A 340 13.90 -1.08 1.10
N LEU A 341 13.37 -2.27 0.85
CA LEU A 341 11.95 -2.49 0.55
C LEU A 341 11.03 -1.95 1.65
N ALA A 342 11.36 -2.22 2.92
CA ALA A 342 10.57 -1.75 4.05
C ALA A 342 10.63 -0.21 4.18
N VAL A 343 11.82 0.40 4.11
CA VAL A 343 12.00 1.86 4.17
C VAL A 343 11.27 2.55 3.01
N GLY A 344 11.42 2.03 1.79
CA GLY A 344 10.72 2.55 0.63
C GLY A 344 9.20 2.43 0.77
N GLY A 345 8.73 1.27 1.26
CA GLY A 345 7.31 0.94 1.43
C GLY A 345 6.56 1.82 2.41
N ILE A 346 7.24 2.34 3.43
CA ILE A 346 6.63 3.26 4.40
C ILE A 346 6.79 4.73 4.02
N SER A 347 7.48 5.07 2.94
CA SER A 347 7.87 6.46 2.66
C SER A 347 6.67 7.40 2.48
N VAL A 348 5.71 7.04 1.64
CA VAL A 348 4.46 7.81 1.47
C VAL A 348 3.65 7.83 2.76
N SER A 349 3.51 6.70 3.45
CA SER A 349 2.74 6.58 4.68
C SER A 349 3.33 7.41 5.81
N LEU A 350 4.66 7.52 5.88
CA LEU A 350 5.37 8.39 6.81
C LEU A 350 5.01 9.85 6.57
N TRP A 351 4.97 10.28 5.31
CA TRP A 351 4.56 11.63 4.95
C TRP A 351 3.10 11.91 5.32
N LEU A 352 2.17 11.02 4.95
CA LEU A 352 0.75 11.16 5.27
C LEU A 352 0.51 11.15 6.78
N TRP A 353 1.18 10.27 7.52
CA TRP A 353 1.11 10.23 8.98
C TRP A 353 1.60 11.54 9.62
N PHE A 354 2.77 12.03 9.19
CA PHE A 354 3.36 13.25 9.75
C PHE A 354 2.50 14.48 9.46
N THR A 355 2.08 14.65 8.20
CA THR A 355 1.27 15.81 7.80
C THR A 355 -0.13 15.78 8.36
N SER A 356 -0.72 14.58 8.56
CA SER A 356 -2.00 14.46 9.23
C SER A 356 -1.91 14.75 10.73
N LEU A 357 -0.85 14.28 11.41
CA LEU A 357 -0.59 14.66 12.81
C LEU A 357 -0.34 16.15 13.00
N ALA A 358 0.31 16.78 12.02
CA ALA A 358 0.60 18.20 12.02
C ALA A 358 -0.55 19.05 11.45
N GLU A 359 -1.69 18.43 11.09
CA GLU A 359 -2.86 19.10 10.48
C GLU A 359 -2.47 20.05 9.34
N THR A 360 -1.55 19.61 8.47
CA THR A 360 -0.95 20.45 7.45
C THR A 360 -1.85 20.61 6.24
N GLY A 361 -2.38 21.83 6.05
CA GLY A 361 -3.26 22.22 4.95
C GLY A 361 -4.74 22.18 5.35
N ASP A 362 -5.62 22.54 4.42
CA ASP A 362 -7.05 22.69 4.73
C ASP A 362 -7.77 21.33 4.88
N HIS A 363 -7.30 20.31 4.17
CA HIS A 363 -7.86 18.96 4.14
C HIS A 363 -6.75 17.90 4.14
N PRO A 364 -6.03 17.72 5.28
CA PRO A 364 -4.99 16.71 5.36
C PRO A 364 -5.59 15.30 5.28
N VAL A 365 -4.94 14.40 4.56
CA VAL A 365 -5.38 12.99 4.43
C VAL A 365 -4.43 12.09 5.22
N GLY A 366 -4.98 11.24 6.08
CA GLY A 366 -4.22 10.27 6.86
C GLY A 366 -3.86 9.01 6.05
N ILE A 367 -3.19 8.06 6.71
CA ILE A 367 -3.01 6.72 6.14
C ILE A 367 -4.39 6.09 6.01
N ALA A 368 -4.74 5.63 4.80
CA ALA A 368 -6.04 5.05 4.50
C ALA A 368 -7.21 6.05 4.69
N ASP A 369 -6.97 7.34 4.42
CA ASP A 369 -7.87 8.48 4.66
C ASP A 369 -8.14 8.77 6.13
N ARG A 370 -9.01 7.97 6.76
CA ARG A 370 -9.38 8.09 8.17
C ARG A 370 -9.81 6.76 8.76
N ASN A 371 -9.79 6.67 10.08
CA ASN A 371 -10.32 5.53 10.82
C ASN A 371 -11.87 5.49 10.71
N PRO A 372 -12.51 4.31 10.66
CA PRO A 372 -13.98 4.23 10.60
C PRO A 372 -14.59 4.90 11.84
N GLY A 373 -15.59 5.74 11.63
CA GLY A 373 -16.23 6.52 12.70
C GLY A 373 -15.47 7.76 13.16
N SER A 374 -14.27 8.03 12.62
CA SER A 374 -13.59 9.30 12.89
C SER A 374 -14.09 10.42 11.98
N LEU A 375 -14.21 11.61 12.55
CA LEU A 375 -14.51 12.84 11.81
C LEU A 375 -13.24 13.59 11.41
N ASP A 376 -12.14 13.33 12.10
CA ASP A 376 -10.82 13.87 11.79
C ASP A 376 -9.96 12.86 10.99
N THR A 377 -8.84 13.34 10.47
CA THR A 377 -7.84 12.52 9.79
C THR A 377 -6.67 12.16 10.70
N VAL A 378 -6.74 12.56 11.98
CA VAL A 378 -5.67 12.37 12.95
C VAL A 378 -5.40 10.87 13.11
N PRO A 379 -4.15 10.40 12.93
CA PRO A 379 -3.87 8.99 13.00
C PRO A 379 -4.20 8.39 14.37
N HIS A 380 -4.92 7.27 14.36
CA HIS A 380 -5.21 6.52 15.57
C HIS A 380 -3.92 6.16 16.34
N GLY A 381 -4.01 6.06 17.66
CA GLY A 381 -2.84 5.77 18.52
C GLY A 381 -2.09 4.49 18.13
N VAL A 382 -2.81 3.48 17.63
CA VAL A 382 -2.25 2.23 17.10
C VAL A 382 -1.39 2.49 15.85
N THR A 383 -1.87 3.31 14.91
CA THR A 383 -1.13 3.71 13.71
C THR A 383 0.14 4.45 14.09
N THR A 384 0.03 5.40 15.03
CA THR A 384 1.17 6.19 15.52
C THR A 384 2.20 5.32 16.22
N LEU A 385 1.78 4.39 17.08
CA LEU A 385 2.67 3.42 17.71
C LEU A 385 3.38 2.54 16.67
N GLY A 386 2.63 2.01 15.70
CA GLY A 386 3.18 1.21 14.60
C GLY A 386 4.22 1.99 13.78
N MET A 387 3.95 3.26 13.46
CA MET A 387 4.87 4.12 12.73
C MET A 387 6.16 4.38 13.53
N VAL A 388 6.03 4.82 14.78
CA VAL A 388 7.18 5.12 15.66
C VAL A 388 8.07 3.89 15.86
N LEU A 389 7.46 2.73 16.15
CA LEU A 389 8.20 1.47 16.28
C LEU A 389 8.91 1.08 14.98
N SER A 390 8.24 1.23 13.84
CA SER A 390 8.83 0.91 12.53
C SER A 390 10.02 1.81 12.22
N ILE A 391 9.92 3.13 12.47
CA ILE A 391 11.04 4.07 12.32
C ILE A 391 12.19 3.68 13.23
N ALA A 392 11.93 3.44 14.53
CA ALA A 392 12.95 3.10 15.50
C ALA A 392 13.70 1.80 15.14
N LEU A 393 12.97 0.77 14.69
CA LEU A 393 13.55 -0.51 14.33
C LEU A 393 14.32 -0.45 13.00
N LEU A 394 13.83 0.32 12.01
CA LEU A 394 14.56 0.55 10.76
C LEU A 394 15.83 1.40 10.99
N ALA A 395 15.77 2.40 11.86
CA ALA A 395 16.94 3.18 12.25
C ALA A 395 17.96 2.29 13.00
N GLY A 396 17.50 1.48 13.96
CA GLY A 396 18.33 0.50 14.65
C GLY A 396 18.99 -0.48 13.68
N ALA A 397 18.22 -1.03 12.73
CA ALA A 397 18.72 -1.90 11.68
C ALA A 397 19.84 -1.25 10.85
N ALA A 398 19.66 0.01 10.44
CA ALA A 398 20.67 0.76 9.69
C ALA A 398 21.94 1.01 10.51
N VAL A 399 21.82 1.35 11.79
CA VAL A 399 22.95 1.53 12.70
C VAL A 399 23.72 0.23 12.88
N PHE A 400 23.04 -0.89 13.16
CA PHE A 400 23.70 -2.20 13.31
C PHE A 400 24.44 -2.62 12.04
N ALA A 401 23.83 -2.44 10.87
CA ALA A 401 24.47 -2.74 9.60
C ALA A 401 25.74 -1.89 9.39
N SER A 402 25.70 -0.61 9.76
CA SER A 402 26.84 0.30 9.66
C SER A 402 27.97 -0.07 10.62
N VAL A 403 27.65 -0.45 11.86
CA VAL A 403 28.65 -0.89 12.86
C VAL A 403 29.32 -2.20 12.44
N GLN A 404 28.59 -3.14 11.85
CA GLN A 404 29.17 -4.39 11.36
C GLN A 404 30.19 -4.15 10.24
N LEU A 405 29.90 -3.23 9.32
CA LEU A 405 30.82 -2.82 8.26
C LEU A 405 32.11 -2.17 8.79
N GLN A 406 32.02 -1.40 9.89
CA GLN A 406 33.20 -0.80 10.51
C GLN A 406 34.09 -1.84 11.20
N ARG A 407 33.48 -2.84 11.86
CA ARG A 407 34.21 -3.93 12.52
C ARG A 407 34.95 -4.83 11.54
N SER A 408 34.37 -5.15 10.38
CA SER A 408 35.07 -5.92 9.35
C SER A 408 36.31 -5.20 8.82
N ASN A 409 36.23 -3.89 8.64
CA ASN A 409 37.35 -3.08 8.11
C ASN A 409 38.49 -2.91 9.13
N THR A 410 38.18 -2.86 10.43
CA THR A 410 39.21 -2.69 11.48
C THR A 410 40.01 -3.97 11.74
N VAL A 411 39.40 -5.14 11.57
CA VAL A 411 40.11 -6.44 11.68
C VAL A 411 41.12 -6.62 10.53
N HIS A 412 40.82 -6.11 9.33
CA HIS A 412 41.75 -6.19 8.20
C HIS A 412 42.85 -5.13 8.23
N GLY A 413 42.66 -3.99 8.91
CA GLY A 413 43.67 -2.93 9.00
C GLY A 413 44.81 -3.19 10.00
N ASN A 414 44.64 -4.11 10.95
CA ASN A 414 45.67 -4.47 11.94
C ASN A 414 46.50 -5.71 11.56
N GLY A 415 46.22 -6.32 10.40
CA GLY A 415 46.91 -7.52 9.89
C GLY A 415 47.93 -7.27 8.79
N SER A 416 48.14 -6.01 8.40
CA SER A 416 49.20 -5.53 7.49
C SER A 416 50.24 -4.76 8.26
#